data_AF-A0A358PIB2-F1
#
_entry.id   AF-A0A358PIB2-F1
#
_cell.length_a   1.000
_cell.length_b   1.000
_cell.length_c   1.000
_cell.angle_alpha   90.00
_cell.angle_beta   90.00
_cell.angle_gamma   90.00
#
_symmetry.space_group_name_H-M   'P 1'
#
loop_
_entity.id
_entity.type
_entity.pdbx_description
1 polymer ?
#
loop_
_entity_poly.entity_id
_entity_poly.type
_entity_poly.pdbx_seq_one_letter_code
_entity_poly.pdbx_strand_id
1 'polypeptide(L)'
;RTNIILEEFCNLPALGDIVPMITAARSRNIRLHMVIQSYGQLVEKYGENVSRAILDNCGNMIYLHTREMDFLTYISRLAGNNEYGRPLISTSRLQRLQKNETIIFHGRCCPYLAEDVPLIFDYPIKLGTELRSAPQKPKKEKKRRRIGDVLKPPELSGDTDVWD
;
A
#
# COMPACT_ATOMS: atom_id res chain seq x y z
N ARG A 1 -17.30 20.98 -10.72
CA ARG A 1 -16.03 20.25 -10.55
C ARG A 1 -16.36 18.79 -10.35
N THR A 2 -15.77 17.90 -11.13
CA THR A 2 -16.07 16.47 -11.08
C THR A 2 -14.95 15.73 -10.37
N ASN A 3 -15.29 14.88 -9.41
CA ASN A 3 -14.32 14.04 -8.72
C ASN A 3 -14.57 12.59 -9.12
N ILE A 4 -13.52 11.90 -9.56
CA ILE A 4 -13.55 10.49 -9.91
C ILE A 4 -12.60 9.79 -8.95
N ILE A 5 -13.10 8.79 -8.24
CA ILE A 5 -12.33 7.98 -7.31
C ILE A 5 -12.22 6.58 -7.92
N LEU A 6 -10.98 6.17 -8.17
CA LEU A 6 -10.64 4.85 -8.69
C LEU A 6 -10.04 4.07 -7.54
N GLU A 7 -10.91 3.41 -6.78
CA GLU A 7 -10.46 2.47 -5.75
C GLU A 7 -9.83 1.25 -6.43
N GLU A 8 -8.67 0.85 -5.93
CA GLU A 8 -7.93 -0.30 -6.43
C GLU A 8 -7.66 -0.24 -7.95
N PHE A 9 -7.07 0.87 -8.38
CA PHE A 9 -6.84 1.22 -9.78
C PHE A 9 -6.17 0.10 -10.61
N CYS A 10 -5.29 -0.69 -9.98
CA CYS A 10 -4.62 -1.81 -10.63
C CYS A 10 -5.57 -2.94 -11.06
N ASN A 11 -6.73 -3.12 -10.41
CA ASN A 11 -7.70 -4.16 -10.76
C ASN A 11 -8.60 -3.82 -11.95
N LEU A 12 -8.63 -2.56 -12.40
CA LEU A 12 -9.36 -2.16 -13.60
C LEU A 12 -8.74 -2.81 -14.87
N PRO A 13 -9.41 -2.87 -16.01
CA PRO A 13 -8.71 -3.12 -17.27
C PRO A 13 -7.66 -2.02 -17.55
N ALA A 14 -6.58 -2.38 -18.25
CA ALA A 14 -5.57 -1.38 -18.65
C ALA A 14 -6.20 -0.32 -19.55
N LEU A 15 -5.99 0.94 -19.19
CA LEU A 15 -6.47 2.10 -19.95
C LEU A 15 -5.36 2.54 -20.91
N GLY A 16 -5.59 2.42 -22.22
CA GLY A 16 -4.56 2.62 -23.25
C GLY A 16 -3.83 3.97 -23.15
N ASP A 17 -4.56 5.07 -22.91
CA ASP A 17 -4.01 6.43 -22.89
C ASP A 17 -4.18 7.13 -21.53
N ILE A 18 -3.82 6.45 -20.44
CA ILE A 18 -4.01 6.96 -19.08
C ILE A 18 -3.25 8.29 -18.82
N VAL A 19 -2.02 8.43 -19.32
CA VAL A 19 -1.19 9.63 -19.08
C VAL A 19 -1.77 10.88 -19.76
N PRO A 20 -2.13 10.83 -21.07
CA PRO A 20 -2.91 11.89 -21.69
C PRO A 20 -4.23 12.18 -20.96
N MET A 21 -4.94 11.14 -20.51
CA MET A 21 -6.21 11.30 -19.79
C MET A 21 -6.05 12.07 -18.47
N ILE A 22 -5.03 11.77 -17.66
CA ILE A 22 -4.74 12.49 -16.41
C ILE A 22 -4.42 13.96 -16.71
N THR A 23 -3.60 14.20 -17.73
CA THR A 23 -3.21 15.56 -18.15
C THR A 23 -4.42 16.37 -18.65
N ALA A 24 -5.28 15.73 -19.44
CA ALA A 24 -6.51 16.25 -19.98
C ALA A 24 -7.60 16.50 -18.90
N ALA A 25 -7.66 15.66 -17.88
CA ALA A 25 -8.56 15.83 -16.74
C ALA A 25 -8.20 17.11 -15.95
N ARG A 26 -6.90 17.39 -15.78
CA ARG A 26 -6.42 18.61 -15.12
C ARG A 26 -6.94 19.89 -15.78
N SER A 27 -6.88 19.97 -17.12
CA SER A 27 -7.36 21.17 -17.86
C SER A 27 -8.89 21.32 -17.84
N ARG A 28 -9.62 20.22 -17.65
CA ARG A 28 -11.09 20.20 -17.59
C ARG A 28 -11.66 20.33 -16.17
N ASN A 29 -10.84 20.67 -15.17
CA ASN A 29 -11.24 20.77 -13.77
C ASN A 29 -11.87 19.47 -13.22
N ILE A 30 -11.31 18.32 -13.62
CA ILE A 30 -11.65 16.99 -13.12
C ILE A 30 -10.53 16.55 -12.16
N ARG A 31 -10.92 16.05 -10.98
CA ARG A 31 -9.99 15.46 -10.01
C ARG A 31 -10.04 13.94 -10.12
N LEU A 32 -8.89 13.33 -10.33
CA LEU A 32 -8.71 11.88 -10.31
C LEU A 32 -8.04 11.50 -9.00
N HIS A 33 -8.70 10.66 -8.21
CA HIS A 33 -8.13 10.03 -7.01
C HIS A 33 -7.85 8.58 -7.36
N MET A 34 -6.58 8.22 -7.55
CA MET A 34 -6.16 6.84 -7.83
C MET A 34 -5.65 6.22 -6.55
N VAL A 35 -6.34 5.20 -6.06
CA VAL A 35 -5.92 4.44 -4.88
C VAL A 35 -5.22 3.17 -5.35
N ILE A 36 -3.94 3.05 -5.01
CA ILE A 36 -3.06 1.98 -5.46
C ILE A 36 -2.59 1.22 -4.22
N GLN A 37 -2.70 -0.12 -4.25
CA GLN A 37 -2.25 -0.97 -3.15
C GLN A 37 -0.79 -1.40 -3.31
N SER A 38 -0.34 -1.65 -4.55
CA SER A 38 1.01 -2.12 -4.84
C SER A 38 1.59 -1.41 -6.06
N TYR A 39 2.85 -0.99 -5.96
CA TYR A 39 3.57 -0.38 -7.07
C TYR A 39 3.94 -1.42 -8.13
N GLY A 40 4.31 -2.64 -7.72
CA GLY A 40 4.58 -3.76 -8.63
C GLY A 40 3.41 -4.06 -9.59
N GLN A 41 2.17 -4.06 -9.10
CA GLN A 41 0.99 -4.26 -9.95
C GLN A 41 0.78 -3.13 -10.97
N LEU A 42 1.13 -1.89 -10.59
CA LEU A 42 1.06 -0.76 -11.51
C LEU A 42 2.08 -0.93 -12.65
N VAL A 43 3.30 -1.32 -12.31
CA VAL A 43 4.40 -1.57 -13.25
C VAL A 43 4.09 -2.77 -14.16
N GLU A 44 3.52 -3.85 -13.63
CA GLU A 44 3.12 -5.01 -14.43
C GLU A 44 2.07 -4.63 -15.50
N LYS A 45 1.14 -3.73 -15.14
CA LYS A 45 0.01 -3.37 -15.98
C LYS A 45 0.31 -2.30 -17.04
N TYR A 46 1.12 -1.31 -16.68
CA TYR A 46 1.40 -0.15 -17.54
C TYR A 46 2.88 -0.06 -17.98
N GLY A 47 3.75 -0.88 -17.42
CA GLY A 47 5.20 -0.76 -17.58
C GLY A 47 5.79 0.33 -16.67
N GLU A 48 7.11 0.27 -16.48
CA GLU A 48 7.82 1.15 -15.55
C GLU A 48 7.75 2.64 -15.95
N ASN A 49 7.95 2.94 -17.24
CA ASN A 49 7.95 4.31 -17.74
C ASN A 49 6.59 4.99 -17.57
N VAL A 50 5.50 4.29 -17.91
CA VAL A 50 4.15 4.83 -17.79
C VAL A 50 3.72 4.93 -16.32
N SER A 51 4.10 3.96 -15.49
CA SER A 51 3.84 3.98 -14.05
C SER A 51 4.48 5.19 -13.38
N ARG A 52 5.75 5.49 -13.70
CA ARG A 52 6.43 6.71 -13.24
C ARG A 52 5.72 7.96 -13.75
N ALA A 53 5.34 8.01 -15.03
CA ALA A 53 4.61 9.14 -15.58
C ALA A 53 3.24 9.36 -14.90
N ILE A 54 2.53 8.30 -14.50
CA ILE A 54 1.29 8.41 -13.73
C ILE A 54 1.56 9.07 -12.38
N LEU A 55 2.59 8.60 -11.64
CA LEU A 55 2.97 9.16 -10.35
C LEU A 55 3.42 10.62 -10.46
N ASP A 56 4.25 10.95 -11.45
CA ASP A 56 4.79 12.29 -11.67
C ASP A 56 3.68 13.31 -12.04
N ASN A 57 2.62 12.86 -12.73
CA ASN A 57 1.46 13.71 -13.03
C ASN A 57 0.55 13.91 -11.79
N CYS A 58 0.67 13.08 -10.76
CA CYS A 58 -0.08 13.23 -9.53
C CYS A 58 0.58 14.26 -8.62
N GLY A 59 0.10 15.51 -8.70
CA GLY A 59 0.64 16.59 -7.86
C GLY A 59 0.42 16.41 -6.36
N ASN A 60 -0.48 15.52 -5.95
CA ASN A 60 -0.67 15.15 -4.55
C ASN A 60 -0.53 13.64 -4.41
N MET A 61 0.22 13.20 -3.40
CA MET A 61 0.40 11.79 -3.08
C MET A 61 0.28 11.60 -1.59
N ILE A 62 -0.55 10.63 -1.18
CA ILE A 62 -0.74 10.25 0.21
C ILE A 62 -0.17 8.84 0.37
N TYR A 63 0.90 8.73 1.13
CA TYR A 63 1.57 7.48 1.41
C TYR A 63 1.13 6.93 2.77
N LEU A 64 0.53 5.74 2.76
CA LEU A 64 0.06 5.06 3.96
C LEU A 64 1.12 4.06 4.45
N HIS A 65 1.31 2.98 3.69
CA HIS A 65 2.26 1.92 4.04
C HIS A 65 2.57 1.07 2.80
N THR A 66 3.80 0.58 2.69
CA THR A 66 4.18 -0.46 1.73
C THR A 66 5.27 -1.36 2.33
N ARG A 67 5.42 -2.55 1.75
CA ARG A 67 6.53 -3.47 2.02
C ARG A 67 7.51 -3.57 0.85
N GLU A 68 7.26 -2.87 -0.25
CA GLU A 68 8.08 -2.91 -1.46
C GLU A 68 9.32 -2.02 -1.28
N MET A 69 10.52 -2.62 -1.27
CA MET A 69 11.77 -1.90 -1.01
C MET A 69 12.11 -0.84 -2.06
N ASP A 70 11.83 -1.12 -3.33
CA ASP A 70 12.08 -0.18 -4.42
C ASP A 70 11.18 1.05 -4.29
N PHE A 71 9.90 0.84 -3.98
CA PHE A 71 8.96 1.93 -3.76
C PHE A 71 9.28 2.73 -2.48
N LEU A 72 9.68 2.07 -1.39
CA LEU A 72 10.16 2.75 -0.18
C LEU A 72 11.36 3.67 -0.47
N THR A 73 12.29 3.19 -1.29
CA THR A 73 13.46 3.96 -1.72
C THR A 73 13.05 5.16 -2.58
N TYR A 74 12.10 4.96 -3.49
CA TYR A 74 11.51 6.04 -4.28
C TYR A 74 10.87 7.12 -3.38
N ILE A 75 10.02 6.73 -2.43
CA ILE A 75 9.36 7.67 -1.49
C ILE A 75 10.38 8.41 -0.63
N SER A 76 11.40 7.71 -0.10
CA SER A 76 12.45 8.32 0.71
C SER A 76 13.24 9.37 -0.09
N ARG A 77 13.56 9.08 -1.35
CA ARG A 77 14.22 10.05 -2.26
C ARG A 77 13.31 11.21 -2.63
N LEU A 78 12.03 10.95 -2.85
CA LEU A 78 11.04 11.99 -3.15
C LEU A 78 10.84 12.94 -1.97
N ALA A 79 10.92 12.42 -0.74
CA ALA A 79 10.87 13.24 0.47
C ALA A 79 12.05 14.23 0.55
N GLY A 80 13.19 13.88 -0.04
CA GLY A 80 14.40 14.70 -0.06
C GLY A 80 15.37 14.39 1.08
N ASN A 81 16.51 15.07 1.04
CA ASN A 81 17.59 14.92 2.01
C ASN A 81 17.78 16.22 2.80
N ASN A 82 18.35 16.09 3.99
CA ASN A 82 18.81 17.23 4.77
C ASN A 82 20.14 17.79 4.22
N GLU A 83 20.61 18.89 4.81
CA GLU A 83 21.86 19.57 4.43
C GLU A 83 23.12 18.68 4.52
N TYR A 84 23.05 17.61 5.32
CA TYR A 84 24.12 16.62 5.50
C TYR A 84 23.98 15.41 4.58
N GLY A 85 23.08 15.44 3.60
CA GLY A 85 22.85 14.37 2.63
C GLY A 85 22.11 13.14 3.20
N ARG A 86 21.56 13.22 4.41
CA ARG A 86 20.76 12.13 5.01
C ARG A 86 19.31 12.27 4.58
N PRO A 87 18.60 11.16 4.27
CA PRO A 87 17.20 11.23 3.91
C PRO A 87 16.36 11.81 5.05
N LEU A 88 15.43 12.70 4.73
CA LEU A 88 14.51 13.29 5.71
C LEU A 88 13.67 12.21 6.40
N ILE A 89 13.29 11.18 5.65
CA ILE A 89 12.58 10.01 6.16
C ILE A 89 13.27 8.76 5.61
N SER A 90 13.78 7.92 6.53
CA SER A 90 14.43 6.66 6.17
C SER A 90 13.42 5.60 5.72
N THR A 91 13.88 4.68 4.87
CA THR A 91 13.08 3.51 4.44
C THR A 91 12.58 2.68 5.63
N SER A 92 13.40 2.54 6.68
CA SER A 92 13.01 1.86 7.92
C SER A 92 11.96 2.61 8.74
N ARG A 93 11.85 3.95 8.63
CA ARG A 93 10.76 4.70 9.25
C ARG A 93 9.48 4.54 8.45
N LEU A 94 9.56 4.59 7.12
CA LEU A 94 8.43 4.35 6.21
C LEU A 94 7.78 2.98 6.45
N GLN A 95 8.59 1.92 6.65
CA GLN A 95 8.08 0.57 6.97
C GLN A 95 7.39 0.47 8.33
N ARG A 96 7.76 1.34 9.27
CA ARG A 96 7.25 1.34 10.65
C ARG A 96 6.23 2.45 10.91
N LEU A 97 5.63 3.01 9.86
CA LEU A 97 4.51 3.93 10.02
C LEU A 97 3.34 3.21 10.71
N GLN A 98 2.76 3.89 11.69
CA GLN A 98 1.57 3.41 12.38
C GLN A 98 0.32 3.60 11.51
N LYS A 99 -0.78 2.93 11.85
CA LYS A 99 -2.02 3.01 11.05
C LYS A 99 -2.63 4.42 11.01
N ASN A 100 -2.43 5.19 12.06
CA ASN A 100 -2.87 6.59 12.20
C ASN A 100 -1.83 7.59 11.66
N GLU A 101 -0.69 7.14 11.15
CA GLU A 101 0.34 7.99 10.56
C GLU A 101 0.30 7.88 9.04
N THR A 102 0.42 9.00 8.33
CA THR A 102 0.55 9.01 6.87
C THR A 102 1.46 10.15 6.42
N ILE A 103 2.15 9.95 5.32
CA ILE A 103 2.98 11.00 4.72
C ILE A 103 2.22 11.61 3.55
N ILE A 104 2.10 12.93 3.57
CA ILE A 104 1.39 13.70 2.56
C ILE A 104 2.39 14.53 1.79
N PHE A 105 2.45 14.27 0.48
CA PHE A 105 3.11 15.11 -0.50
C PHE A 105 2.03 15.98 -1.14
N HIS A 106 2.17 17.29 -1.00
CA HIS A 106 1.20 18.24 -1.52
C HIS A 106 1.87 19.28 -2.41
N GLY A 107 1.67 19.16 -3.72
CA GLY A 107 2.16 20.07 -4.72
C GLY A 107 3.67 20.33 -4.62
N ARG A 108 4.04 21.59 -4.42
CA ARG A 108 5.44 22.05 -4.33
C ARG A 108 5.92 22.25 -2.88
N CYS A 109 5.18 21.72 -1.91
CA CYS A 109 5.52 21.83 -0.50
C CYS A 109 6.40 20.67 -0.03
N CYS A 110 7.13 20.87 1.06
CA CYS A 110 7.82 19.79 1.75
C CYS A 110 6.83 18.71 2.20
N PRO A 111 7.25 17.44 2.24
CA PRO A 111 6.40 16.36 2.74
C PRO A 111 6.03 16.61 4.20
N TYR A 112 4.77 16.33 4.54
CA TYR A 112 4.24 16.45 5.89
C TYR A 112 3.92 15.07 6.45
N LEU A 113 4.34 14.79 7.68
CA LEU A 113 3.88 13.63 8.44
C LEU A 113 2.60 14.02 9.17
N ALA A 114 1.48 13.47 8.73
CA ALA A 114 0.22 13.57 9.42
C ALA A 114 0.15 12.46 10.47
N GLU A 115 0.03 12.87 11.73
CA GLU A 115 -0.19 11.99 12.88
C GLU A 115 -1.67 12.04 13.28
N ASP A 116 -2.13 11.03 14.00
CA ASP A 116 -3.50 10.94 14.54
C ASP A 116 -4.61 11.09 13.50
N VAL A 117 -4.38 10.54 12.30
CA VAL A 117 -5.42 10.45 11.29
C VAL A 117 -6.51 9.50 11.80
N PRO A 118 -7.77 9.96 11.94
CA PRO A 118 -8.85 9.15 12.46
C PRO A 118 -9.08 7.96 11.54
N LEU A 119 -9.04 6.76 12.11
CA LEU A 119 -9.31 5.54 11.35
C LEU A 119 -10.80 5.45 11.07
N ILE A 120 -11.17 4.77 9.99
CA ILE A 120 -12.59 4.57 9.67
C ILE A 120 -13.38 3.89 10.81
N PHE A 121 -12.69 3.15 11.67
CA PHE A 121 -13.23 2.52 12.87
C PHE A 121 -13.56 3.52 14.00
N ASP A 122 -12.93 4.70 13.98
CA ASP A 122 -13.13 5.77 14.97
C ASP A 122 -14.32 6.67 14.59
N TYR A 123 -14.79 6.58 13.34
CA TYR A 123 -16.03 7.24 12.94
C TYR A 123 -17.23 6.42 13.41
N PRO A 124 -18.23 7.03 14.06
CA PRO A 124 -19.46 6.35 14.40
C PRO A 124 -20.20 5.97 13.10
N ILE A 125 -20.04 4.72 12.67
CA ILE A 125 -20.79 4.16 11.56
C ILE A 125 -22.25 4.02 12.02
N LYS A 126 -23.08 5.03 11.74
CA LYS A 126 -24.53 4.90 11.82
C LYS A 126 -25.00 4.13 10.59
N LEU A 127 -24.80 2.82 10.60
CA LEU A 127 -25.40 1.92 9.62
C LEU A 127 -26.91 1.92 9.86
N GLY A 128 -27.68 2.28 8.84
CA GLY A 128 -29.14 2.22 8.89
C GLY A 128 -29.61 0.83 9.32
N THR A 129 -30.42 0.82 10.39
CA THR A 129 -31.38 -0.19 10.86
C THR A 129 -31.06 -1.67 10.58
N GLU A 130 -30.74 -2.39 11.66
CA GLU A 130 -30.70 -3.85 11.85
C GLU A 130 -30.91 -4.74 10.61
N LEU A 131 -29.80 -5.28 10.07
CA LEU A 131 -29.86 -6.50 9.28
C LEU A 131 -30.27 -7.66 10.21
N ARG A 132 -31.40 -8.30 9.94
CA ARG A 132 -31.83 -9.54 10.62
C ARG A 132 -30.69 -10.54 10.61
N SER A 133 -30.20 -10.93 11.79
CA SER A 133 -29.12 -11.91 11.92
C SER A 133 -29.58 -13.28 11.42
N ALA A 134 -28.82 -13.89 10.50
CA ALA A 134 -28.95 -15.31 10.22
C ALA A 134 -28.56 -16.14 11.47
N PRO A 135 -29.23 -17.27 11.75
CA PRO A 135 -28.97 -18.08 12.94
C PRO A 135 -27.51 -18.57 12.97
N GLN A 136 -26.85 -18.39 14.12
CA GLN A 136 -25.45 -18.75 14.31
C GLN A 136 -25.28 -20.28 14.30
N LYS A 137 -24.42 -20.80 13.41
CA LYS A 137 -23.92 -22.18 13.51
C LYS A 137 -22.85 -22.27 14.61
N PRO A 138 -22.77 -23.38 15.37
CA PRO A 138 -21.83 -23.53 16.48
C PRO A 138 -20.38 -23.42 15.98
N LYS A 139 -19.60 -22.54 16.62
CA LYS A 139 -18.16 -22.34 16.33
C LYS A 139 -17.38 -23.57 16.80
N LYS A 140 -16.74 -24.29 15.86
CA LYS A 140 -15.67 -25.24 16.20
C LYS A 140 -14.40 -24.45 16.51
N GLU A 141 -13.85 -24.64 17.70
CA GLU A 141 -12.62 -24.01 18.16
C GLU A 141 -11.42 -24.54 17.35
N LYS A 142 -10.81 -23.70 16.50
CA LYS A 142 -9.54 -24.04 15.83
C LYS A 142 -8.39 -23.60 16.71
N LYS A 143 -7.71 -24.55 17.37
CA LYS A 143 -6.43 -24.32 18.04
C LYS A 143 -5.39 -23.82 17.03
N ARG A 144 -4.94 -22.57 17.17
CA ARG A 144 -3.78 -22.02 16.44
C ARG A 144 -2.51 -22.69 16.98
N ARG A 145 -1.82 -23.47 16.15
CA ARG A 145 -0.44 -23.91 16.43
C ARG A 145 0.53 -22.79 16.02
N ARG A 146 1.55 -22.50 16.83
CA ARG A 146 2.62 -21.55 16.49
C ARG A 146 3.62 -22.26 15.57
N ILE A 147 4.18 -21.51 14.61
CA ILE A 147 5.11 -22.05 13.59
C ILE A 147 6.37 -22.66 14.21
N GLY A 148 6.76 -22.25 15.44
CA GLY A 148 7.90 -22.81 16.17
C GLY A 148 7.76 -24.28 16.60
N ASP A 149 6.55 -24.85 16.60
CA ASP A 149 6.31 -26.25 16.98
C ASP A 149 6.41 -27.22 15.78
N VAL A 150 6.62 -26.70 14.55
CA VAL A 150 6.65 -27.49 13.31
C VAL A 150 8.09 -27.83 12.88
N LEU A 151 9.09 -27.09 13.37
CA LEU A 151 10.50 -27.29 13.02
C LEU A 151 11.26 -27.88 14.22
N LYS A 152 11.10 -29.18 14.44
CA LYS A 152 12.15 -29.97 15.11
C LYS A 152 13.14 -30.41 14.03
N PRO A 153 14.47 -30.19 14.20
CA PRO A 153 15.45 -30.75 13.26
C PRO A 153 15.38 -32.29 13.31
N PRO A 154 15.53 -32.98 12.17
CA PRO A 154 15.49 -34.43 12.12
C PRO A 154 16.62 -35.04 12.95
N GLU A 155 16.27 -36.01 13.79
CA GLU A 155 17.20 -36.83 14.55
C GLU A 155 18.04 -37.68 13.58
N LEU A 156 19.37 -37.59 13.68
CA LEU A 156 20.29 -38.49 12.98
C LEU A 156 20.15 -39.89 13.59
N SER A 157 19.31 -40.76 13.01
CA SER A 157 19.40 -42.20 13.21
C SER A 157 20.37 -42.76 12.19
N GLY A 158 21.52 -43.23 12.67
CA GLY A 158 22.37 -44.10 11.89
C GLY A 158 21.64 -45.41 11.62
N ASP A 159 21.79 -45.92 10.41
CA ASP A 159 22.01 -47.34 10.20
C ASP A 159 22.82 -47.51 8.91
N THR A 160 23.91 -48.24 9.07
CA THR A 160 24.71 -48.85 8.03
C THR A 160 23.84 -49.71 7.13
N ASP A 161 24.04 -49.64 5.81
CA ASP A 161 24.38 -50.85 5.04
C ASP A 161 24.69 -50.56 3.56
N VAL A 162 25.88 -51.03 3.19
CA VAL A 162 26.24 -51.84 2.01
C VAL A 162 25.68 -51.44 0.65
N TRP A 163 26.59 -51.09 -0.26
CA TRP A 163 26.46 -51.31 -1.70
C TRP A 163 27.76 -51.93 -2.21
N ASP A 164 27.59 -52.98 -3.04
CA ASP A 164 28.63 -53.73 -3.75
C ASP A 164 29.64 -52.86 -4.54
#